data_AF-A0A2D6RAC2-F1
#
_entry.id   AF-A0A2D6RAC2-F1
#
_cell.length_a   1.000
_cell.length_b   1.000
_cell.length_c   1.000
_cell.angle_alpha   90.00
_cell.angle_beta   90.00
_cell.angle_gamma   90.00
#
_symmetry.space_group_name_H-M   'P 1'
#
loop_
_entity.id
_entity.type
_entity.pdbx_description
1 polymer ?
#
loop_
_entity_poly.entity_id
_entity_poly.type
_entity_poly.pdbx_seq_one_letter_code
_entity_poly.pdbx_strand_id
1 'polypeptide(L)' 'MPTQWLRTDIDAGFVMSVESMVQGMIDALTEAMSDAAKHDKGNAAAGTRVRKAMQAAKASAQEVRAKVQADKNNK' A
#
# COMPACT_ATOMS: atom_id res chain seq x y z
N MET A 1 39.94 -14.90 1.64
CA MET A 1 39.86 -13.62 0.89
C MET A 1 38.48 -13.02 1.14
N PRO A 2 38.33 -11.95 1.93
CA PRO A 2 37.02 -11.39 2.22
C PRO A 2 36.69 -10.31 1.18
N THR A 3 35.73 -10.56 0.30
CA THR A 3 35.18 -9.52 -0.55
C THR A 3 33.89 -8.99 0.07
N GLN A 4 34.10 -7.99 0.91
CA GLN A 4 33.16 -6.92 1.18
C GLN A 4 32.62 -6.36 -0.14
N TRP A 5 31.34 -6.61 -0.43
CA TRP A 5 30.60 -5.86 -1.43
C TRP A 5 29.30 -5.37 -0.82
N LEU A 6 29.22 -4.04 -0.80
CA LEU A 6 28.13 -3.14 -0.44
C LEU A 6 26.82 -3.82 -0.03
N ARG A 7 26.53 -3.67 1.25
CA ARG A 7 25.18 -3.40 1.74
C ARG A 7 24.56 -2.37 0.77
N THR A 8 23.59 -2.81 -0.02
CA THR A 8 22.66 -1.89 -0.65
C THR A 8 21.83 -1.32 0.50
N ASP A 9 22.32 -0.24 1.11
CA ASP A 9 21.58 0.59 2.05
C ASP A 9 20.46 1.31 1.27
N ILE A 10 19.55 0.54 0.67
CA ILE A 10 18.22 0.98 0.23
C ILE A 10 17.22 0.60 1.34
N ASP A 11 17.65 0.75 2.59
CA ASP A 11 16.78 0.84 3.76
C ASP A 11 16.86 2.28 4.28
N ALA A 12 16.89 3.26 3.37
CA ALA A 12 16.52 4.61 3.71
C ALA A 12 15.04 4.55 4.12
N GLY A 13 14.83 4.44 5.43
CA GLY A 13 13.55 4.59 6.09
C GLY A 13 12.95 5.94 5.71
N PHE A 14 12.30 5.98 4.55
CA PHE A 14 11.36 7.01 4.19
C PHE A 14 10.18 6.81 5.13
N VAL A 15 10.25 7.46 6.29
CA VAL A 15 9.15 7.50 7.24
C VAL A 15 8.05 8.28 6.54
N MET A 16 7.18 7.57 5.80
CA MET A 16 6.05 8.18 5.13
C MET A 16 5.20 8.87 6.19
N SER A 17 4.87 10.14 5.96
CA SER A 17 3.82 10.79 6.74
C SER A 17 2.55 9.96 6.63
N VAL A 18 1.76 9.92 7.70
CA VAL A 18 0.41 9.34 7.69
C VAL A 18 -0.41 9.89 6.53
N GLU A 19 -0.25 11.19 6.22
CA GLU A 19 -0.88 11.83 5.06
C GLU A 19 -0.49 11.17 3.73
N SER A 20 0.80 10.92 3.51
CA SER A 20 1.30 10.28 2.29
C SER A 20 0.83 8.83 2.16
N MET A 21 0.75 8.10 3.28
CA MET A 21 0.22 6.74 3.29
C MET A 21 -1.27 6.70 2.93
N VAL A 22 -2.04 7.65 3.46
CA VAL A 22 -3.47 7.79 3.13
C VAL A 22 -3.65 8.18 1.67
N GLN A 23 -2.82 9.10 1.15
CA GLN A 23 -2.86 9.48 -0.26
C GLN A 23 -2.60 8.28 -1.18
N GLY A 24 -1.57 7.48 -0.90
CA GLY A 24 -1.28 6.28 -1.71
C GLY A 24 -2.44 5.27 -1.70
N MET A 25 -3.17 5.14 -0.59
CA MET A 25 -4.37 4.31 -0.54
C MET A 25 -5.50 4.87 -1.42
N ILE A 26 -5.70 6.19 -1.44
CA ILE A 26 -6.69 6.85 -2.31
C ILE A 26 -6.36 6.61 -3.79
N ASP A 27 -5.09 6.74 -4.17
CA ASP A 27 -4.64 6.54 -5.55
C ASP A 27 -4.93 5.09 -6.00
N ALA A 28 -4.55 4.10 -5.18
CA ALA A 28 -4.81 2.68 -5.46
C ALA A 28 -6.31 2.35 -5.57
N LEU A 29 -7.15 2.97 -4.75
CA LEU A 29 -8.61 2.80 -4.82
C LEU A 29 -9.19 3.46 -6.08
N THR A 30 -8.65 4.61 -6.48
CA THR A 30 -9.06 5.32 -7.70
C THR A 30 -8.73 4.51 -8.95
N GLU A 31 -7.56 3.88 -9.00
CA GLU A 31 -7.17 2.98 -10.09
C GLU A 31 -8.11 1.76 -10.20
N ALA A 32 -8.57 1.23 -9.06
CA ALA A 32 -9.48 0.10 -9.01
C ALA A 32 -10.87 0.40 -9.60
N MET A 33 -11.27 1.68 -9.71
CA MET A 33 -12.59 2.09 -10.21
C MET A 33 -12.85 1.61 -11.65
N SER A 34 -11.83 1.61 -12.51
CA SER A 34 -11.95 1.14 -13.89
C SER A 34 -12.30 -0.35 -13.96
N ASP A 35 -11.71 -1.15 -13.08
CA ASP A 35 -11.99 -2.58 -13.00
C ASP A 35 -13.32 -2.87 -12.30
N ALA A 36 -13.74 -2.06 -11.33
CA ALA A 36 -15.08 -2.15 -10.73
C ALA A 36 -16.16 -1.93 -11.80
N ALA A 37 -16.04 -0.87 -12.61
CA ALA A 37 -16.99 -0.60 -13.69
C ALA A 37 -17.04 -1.71 -14.76
N LYS A 38 -15.93 -2.43 -14.99
CA LYS A 38 -15.90 -3.61 -15.86
C LYS A 38 -16.54 -4.82 -15.19
N HIS A 39 -16.34 -4.99 -13.89
CA HIS A 39 -16.90 -6.10 -13.12
C HIS A 39 -18.43 -6.04 -13.08
N ASP A 40 -19.01 -4.85 -12.90
CA ASP A 40 -20.47 -4.63 -12.93
C ASP A 40 -21.11 -5.06 -14.27
N LYS A 41 -20.30 -5.12 -15.34
CA LYS A 41 -20.69 -5.59 -16.67
C LYS A 41 -20.42 -7.08 -16.90
N GLY A 42 -20.13 -7.85 -15.84
CA GLY A 42 -19.91 -9.30 -15.89
C GLY A 42 -18.47 -9.74 -16.16
N ASN A 43 -17.48 -8.83 -16.15
CA ASN A 43 -16.09 -9.23 -16.33
C ASN A 43 -15.51 -9.86 -15.05
N ALA A 44 -15.39 -11.19 -15.04
CA ALA A 44 -14.86 -11.95 -13.89
C ALA A 44 -13.38 -11.67 -13.57
N ALA A 45 -12.55 -11.43 -14.61
CA ALA A 45 -11.14 -11.11 -14.41
C ALA A 45 -10.97 -9.72 -13.77
N ALA A 46 -11.81 -8.75 -14.15
CA ALA A 46 -11.84 -7.44 -13.51
C ALA A 46 -12.26 -7.54 -12.03
N GLY A 47 -13.27 -8.36 -11.72
CA GLY A 47 -13.65 -8.64 -10.33
C GLY A 47 -12.49 -9.24 -9.50
N THR A 48 -11.68 -10.11 -10.10
CA THR A 48 -10.47 -10.64 -9.43
C THR A 48 -9.44 -9.55 -9.13
N ARG A 49 -9.25 -8.59 -10.04
CA ARG A 49 -8.35 -7.45 -9.82
C ARG A 49 -8.87 -6.51 -8.73
N VAL A 50 -10.17 -6.19 -8.74
CA VAL A 50 -10.82 -5.41 -7.67
C VAL A 50 -10.62 -6.10 -6.32
N ARG A 51 -10.88 -7.40 -6.22
CA ARG A 51 -10.68 -8.16 -4.98
C ARG A 51 -9.24 -8.05 -4.47
N LYS A 52 -8.24 -8.17 -5.35
CA LYS A 52 -6.82 -8.01 -4.98
C LYS A 52 -6.50 -6.58 -4.54
N ALA A 53 -6.99 -5.57 -5.25
CA ALA A 53 -6.82 -4.17 -4.89
C ALA A 53 -7.41 -3.87 -3.49
N MET A 54 -8.59 -4.40 -3.17
CA MET A 54 -9.19 -4.24 -1.85
C MET A 54 -8.39 -4.95 -0.74
N GLN A 55 -7.79 -6.11 -1.05
CA GLN A 55 -6.90 -6.79 -0.10
C GLN A 55 -5.63 -5.97 0.19
N ALA A 56 -5.05 -5.34 -0.83
CA ALA A 56 -3.92 -4.43 -0.65
C ALA A 56 -4.34 -3.18 0.15
N ALA A 57 -5.47 -2.55 -0.18
CA ALA A 57 -5.99 -1.40 0.55
C ALA A 57 -6.22 -1.70 2.05
N LYS A 58 -6.72 -2.90 2.37
CA LYS A 58 -6.83 -3.36 3.77
C LYS A 58 -5.47 -3.39 4.45
N ALA A 59 -4.43 -3.90 3.79
CA ALA A 59 -3.09 -3.94 4.37
C ALA A 59 -2.54 -2.53 4.61
N SER A 60 -2.62 -1.64 3.62
CA SER A 60 -2.19 -0.24 3.74
C SER A 60 -2.92 0.50 4.87
N ALA A 61 -4.22 0.26 5.05
CA ALA A 61 -4.97 0.82 6.18
C ALA A 61 -4.46 0.33 7.55
N GLN A 62 -4.02 -0.94 7.65
CA GLN A 62 -3.41 -1.44 8.89
C GLN A 62 -2.04 -0.81 9.16
N GLU A 63 -1.25 -0.58 8.11
CA GLU A 63 0.04 0.11 8.23
C GLU A 63 -0.15 1.54 8.73
N VAL A 64 -1.12 2.28 8.17
CA VAL A 64 -1.50 3.62 8.65
C VAL A 64 -1.87 3.58 10.14
N ARG A 65 -2.71 2.63 10.54
CA ARG A 65 -3.09 2.45 11.96
C ARG A 65 -1.86 2.20 12.82
N ALA A 66 -0.98 1.29 12.42
CA ALA A 66 0.21 0.94 13.17
C ALA A 66 1.15 2.15 13.32
N LYS A 67 1.31 2.94 12.25
CA LYS A 67 2.10 4.17 12.25
C LYS A 67 1.56 5.19 13.26
N VAL A 68 0.25 5.46 13.25
CA VAL A 68 -0.39 6.36 14.22
C VAL A 68 -0.19 5.89 15.66
N GLN A 69 -0.27 4.58 15.93
CA GLN A 69 -0.03 4.04 17.26
C GLN A 69 1.43 4.17 17.70
N ALA A 70 2.38 3.94 16.79
CA ALA A 70 3.81 4.13 17.07
C ALA A 70 4.11 5.60 17.39
N ASP A 71 3.56 6.55 16.64
CA ASP A 71 3.75 7.99 16.85
C ASP A 71 3.15 8.45 18.20
N LYS A 72 2.07 7.82 18.66
CA LYS A 72 1.50 8.06 19.99
C LYS A 72 2.43 7.53 21.11
N ASN A 73 3.00 6.35 20.93
CA ASN A 73 3.80 5.68 21.96
C ASN A 73 5.23 6.22 22.07
N ASN A 74 5.72 6.89 21.04
CA ASN A 74 7.04 7.54 21.00
C ASN A 74 7.00 9.03 21.35
N LYS A 75 5.93 9.47 22.04
CA LYS A 75 5.81 10.81 22.62
C LYS A 75 6.09 10.80 24.12
#